data_AF-A0A843HE04-F1
#
_entry.id   AF-A0A843HE04-F1
#
_cell.length_a   1.000
_cell.length_b   1.000
_cell.length_c   1.000
_cell.angle_alpha   90.00
_cell.angle_beta   90.00
_cell.angle_gamma   90.00
#
_symmetry.space_group_name_H-M   'P 1'
#
loop_
_entity.id
_entity.type
_entity.pdbx_description
1 polymer ?
#
loop_
_entity_poly.entity_id
_entity_poly.type
_entity_poly.pdbx_seq_one_letter_code
_entity_poly.pdbx_strand_id
1 'polypeptide(L)' 'TAVSRVNMDITDTKVSIDLKRILRLPSTLHSKVSMKSTLIKNIEKFDPFDDAVPKFVYERK' A
#
# COMPACT_ATOMS: atom_id res chain seq x y z
N THR A 1 -14.82 18.29 -16.59
CA THR A 1 -13.75 18.10 -17.61
C THR A 1 -13.28 16.67 -17.55
N ALA A 2 -12.98 16.01 -18.67
CA ALA A 2 -12.72 14.55 -18.71
C ALA A 2 -11.63 14.09 -17.71
N VAL A 3 -10.59 14.90 -17.51
CA VAL A 3 -9.49 14.65 -16.57
C VAL A 3 -9.96 14.50 -15.12
N SER A 4 -10.94 15.30 -14.68
CA SER A 4 -11.41 15.23 -13.29
C SER A 4 -12.17 13.94 -12.98
N ARG A 5 -12.83 13.34 -13.99
CA ARG A 5 -13.46 12.01 -13.84
C ARG A 5 -12.41 10.92 -13.72
N VAL A 6 -11.42 10.91 -14.61
CA VAL A 6 -10.33 9.93 -14.58
C VAL A 6 -9.59 9.96 -13.25
N ASN A 7 -9.31 11.16 -12.73
CA ASN A 7 -8.66 11.29 -11.42
C ASN A 7 -9.53 10.74 -10.29
N MET A 8 -10.85 10.96 -10.31
CA MET A 8 -11.76 10.42 -9.30
C MET A 8 -11.83 8.88 -9.32
N ASP A 9 -11.68 8.25 -10.48
CA ASP A 9 -11.73 6.80 -10.61
C ASP A 9 -10.44 6.11 -10.11
N ILE A 10 -9.28 6.78 -10.26
CA ILE A 10 -7.96 6.21 -9.93
C ILE A 10 -7.53 6.53 -8.50
N THR A 11 -7.98 7.67 -7.95
CA THR A 11 -7.46 8.19 -6.67
C THR A 11 -8.54 8.35 -5.61
N ASP A 12 -8.18 8.03 -4.36
CA ASP A 12 -9.02 8.36 -3.21
C ASP A 12 -8.85 9.85 -2.85
N THR A 13 -9.71 10.67 -3.45
CA THR A 13 -9.74 12.12 -3.25
C THR A 13 -9.94 12.53 -1.79
N LYS A 14 -10.65 11.74 -0.97
CA LYS A 14 -10.85 12.07 0.46
C LYS A 14 -9.56 11.96 1.24
N VAL A 15 -8.72 10.97 0.91
CA VAL A 15 -7.39 10.80 1.51
C VAL A 15 -6.46 11.95 1.10
N SER A 16 -6.58 12.44 -0.14
CA SER A 16 -5.73 13.54 -0.64
C SER A 16 -6.06 14.92 -0.05
N ILE A 17 -7.32 15.21 0.27
CA ILE A 17 -7.73 16.53 0.78
C ILE A 17 -7.64 16.67 2.30
N ASP A 18 -7.54 15.57 3.04
CA ASP A 18 -7.55 15.57 4.50
C ASP A 18 -6.18 15.95 5.08
N LEU A 19 -6.10 17.14 5.70
CA LEU A 19 -4.87 17.69 6.30
C LEU A 19 -4.37 16.92 7.52
N LYS A 20 -5.22 16.13 8.19
CA LYS A 20 -4.89 15.43 9.44
C LYS A 20 -5.01 13.91 9.30
N ARG A 21 -4.90 13.42 8.06
CA ARG A 21 -5.09 12.01 7.75
C ARG A 21 -4.04 11.14 8.44
N ILE A 22 -4.48 10.04 9.04
CA ILE A 22 -3.58 8.96 9.47
C ILE A 22 -3.37 7.98 8.32
N LEU A 23 -2.12 7.68 8.02
CA LEU A 23 -1.72 6.63 7.07
C LEU A 23 -1.18 5.42 7.84
N ARG A 24 -1.25 4.25 7.22
CA ARG A 24 -0.67 3.04 7.81
C ARG A 24 0.84 3.23 7.95
N LEU A 25 1.35 2.97 9.15
CA LEU A 25 2.77 3.10 9.45
C LEU A 25 3.57 2.12 8.57
N PRO A 26 4.59 2.59 7.84
CA PRO A 26 5.49 1.71 7.11
C PRO A 26 6.10 0.66 8.03
N SER A 27 6.42 -0.50 7.49
CA SER A 27 6.91 -1.69 8.19
C SER A 27 5.93 -2.44 9.09
N THR A 28 4.71 -1.93 9.31
CA THR A 28 3.67 -2.65 10.06
C THR A 28 3.00 -3.76 9.24
N LEU A 29 2.45 -4.76 9.93
CA LEU A 29 1.68 -5.83 9.32
C LEU A 29 0.26 -5.36 8.99
N HIS A 30 -0.19 -5.60 7.76
CA HIS A 30 -1.59 -5.48 7.36
C HIS A 30 -2.32 -6.78 7.64
N SER A 31 -2.87 -6.93 8.86
CA SER A 31 -3.43 -8.21 9.36
C SER A 31 -4.47 -8.87 8.45
N LYS A 32 -5.29 -8.10 7.72
CA LYS A 32 -6.29 -8.65 6.77
C LYS A 32 -5.67 -9.51 5.65
N VAL A 33 -4.47 -9.15 5.19
CA VAL A 33 -3.77 -9.83 4.08
C VAL A 33 -2.49 -10.50 4.54
N SER A 34 -2.11 -10.35 5.82
CA SER A 34 -0.86 -10.88 6.40
C SER A 34 0.42 -10.43 5.66
N MET A 35 0.41 -9.25 5.04
CA MET A 35 1.56 -8.66 4.33
C MET A 35 2.07 -7.41 5.04
N LYS A 36 3.35 -7.09 4.86
CA LYS A 36 3.99 -5.91 5.42
C LYS A 36 3.68 -4.67 4.58
N SER A 37 3.40 -3.54 5.23
CA SER A 37 3.30 -2.24 4.59
C SER A 37 4.71 -1.73 4.25
N THR A 38 5.31 -2.23 3.17
CA THR A 38 6.70 -1.96 2.79
C THR A 38 6.87 -0.58 2.14
N LEU A 39 7.97 0.11 2.48
CA LEU A 39 8.37 1.34 1.79
C LEU A 39 8.94 0.99 0.41
N ILE A 40 8.26 1.41 -0.65
CA ILE A 40 8.68 1.16 -2.04
C ILE A 40 9.54 2.32 -2.52
N LYS A 41 10.80 2.06 -2.85
CA LYS A 41 11.72 3.06 -3.44
C LYS A 41 11.70 3.07 -4.96
N ASN A 42 11.40 1.93 -5.58
CA ASN A 42 11.29 1.76 -7.03
C ASN A 42 10.14 0.81 -7.33
N ILE A 43 9.12 1.31 -8.05
CA ILE A 43 7.92 0.56 -8.37
C ILE A 43 8.15 -0.54 -9.41
N GLU A 44 9.12 -0.38 -10.32
CA GLU A 44 9.37 -1.32 -11.42
C GLU A 44 10.04 -2.61 -10.96
N LYS A 45 10.72 -2.57 -9.81
CA LYS A 45 11.44 -3.73 -9.23
C LYS A 45 10.71 -4.36 -8.04
N PHE A 46 9.61 -3.76 -7.60
CA PHE A 46 8.92 -4.20 -6.40
C PHE A 46 7.95 -5.34 -6.73
N ASP A 47 8.14 -6.49 -6.08
CA ASP A 47 7.17 -7.58 -6.10
C ASP A 47 6.51 -7.71 -4.72
N PRO A 48 5.21 -7.41 -4.58
CA PRO A 48 4.54 -7.55 -3.29
C PRO A 48 4.58 -8.99 -2.75
N PHE A 49 4.59 -10.01 -3.60
CA PHE A 49 4.56 -11.42 -3.17
C PHE A 49 5.91 -11.97 -2.73
N ASP A 50 6.99 -11.20 -2.93
CA ASP A 50 8.32 -11.55 -2.43
C ASP A 50 8.78 -10.53 -1.37
N ASP A 51 8.74 -9.24 -1.69
CA ASP A 51 9.29 -8.15 -0.87
C ASP A 51 8.42 -7.73 0.33
N ALA A 52 7.11 -7.99 0.27
CA ALA A 52 6.17 -7.61 1.34
C ALA A 52 5.71 -8.79 2.20
N VAL A 53 6.30 -9.99 2.02
CA VAL A 53 5.93 -11.19 2.78
C VAL A 53 6.73 -11.28 4.09
N PRO A 54 6.07 -11.36 5.25
CA PRO A 54 6.76 -11.59 6.53
C PRO A 54 7.39 -12.98 6.62
N LYS A 55 8.53 -13.08 7.32
CA LYS A 55 9.29 -14.35 7.49
C LYS A 55 8.45 -15.52 8.01
N PHE A 56 7.56 -15.26 8.97
CA PHE A 56 6.71 -16.29 9.57
C PHE A 56 5.75 -16.98 8.57
N VAL A 57 5.50 -16.38 7.39
CA VAL A 57 4.68 -17.02 6.35
C VAL A 57 5.42 -18.19 5.72
N TYR A 58 6.74 -18.06 5.55
CA TYR A 58 7.59 -19.13 5.01
C TYR A 58 7.87 -20.23 6.04
N GLU A 59 7.92 -19.88 7.32
CA GLU A 59 8.16 -20.81 8.44
C GLU A 59 6.98 -21.77 8.71
N ARG A 60 5.80 -21.53 8.11
CA ARG A 60 4.63 -22.44 8.23
C ARG A 60 4.71 -23.68 7.33
N LYS A 61 5.73 -23.78 6.47
CA LYS A 61 5.91 -24.92 5.57
C LYS A 61 6.54 -26.13 6.26
#